data_AF-A0A3R9XT35-F1
#
_entry.id   AF-A0A3R9XT35-F1
#
_cell.length_a   1.000
_cell.length_b   1.000
_cell.length_c   1.000
_cell.angle_alpha   90.00
_cell.angle_beta   90.00
_cell.angle_gamma   90.00
#
_symmetry.space_group_name_H-M   'P 1'
#
loop_
_entity.id
_entity.type
_entity.pdbx_description
1 polymer ?
#
loop_
_entity_poly.entity_id
_entity_poly.type
_entity_poly.pdbx_seq_one_letter_code
_entity_poly.pdbx_strand_id
1 'polypeptide(L)'
;MTKYGFTRASSEVIAVRVELADDVVHALRRAGLPAFWDGEGSGGPEQPGAVVYVDPDAETASASVSVGWRCDTGLVQAAVDALASGSPLDAPAVRHPGMIGLHMQGALIGILLSAGIIATPENDRTNPDHVLVFGRMTDLPPALRPTFVPPGSRPGRA
;
A
#
# COMPACT_ATOMS: atom_id res chain seq x y z
N MET A 1 22.55 14.05 14.30
CA MET A 1 22.82 12.63 13.92
C MET A 1 22.31 11.73 15.02
N THR A 2 21.13 11.16 14.83
CA THR A 2 20.61 10.08 15.66
C THR A 2 21.39 8.79 15.35
N LYS A 3 21.60 7.96 16.38
CA LYS A 3 22.53 6.82 16.45
C LYS A 3 22.37 5.72 15.37
N TYR A 4 21.43 5.88 14.44
CA TYR A 4 21.09 4.92 13.37
C TYR A 4 21.12 5.52 11.95
N GLY A 5 21.61 6.76 11.76
CA GLY A 5 21.78 7.35 10.42
C GLY A 5 20.50 7.85 9.75
N PHE A 6 19.32 7.67 10.36
CA PHE A 6 18.05 8.16 9.84
C PHE A 6 17.72 9.55 10.39
N THR A 7 17.51 10.50 9.47
CA THR A 7 16.98 11.83 9.77
C THR A 7 15.47 11.79 9.60
N ARG A 8 14.72 12.13 10.64
CA ARG A 8 13.26 12.24 10.54
C ARG A 8 12.89 13.46 9.71
N ALA A 9 11.88 13.32 8.85
CA ALA A 9 11.32 14.42 8.08
C ALA A 9 10.80 15.55 9.00
N SER A 10 10.76 16.77 8.48
CA SER A 10 10.18 17.90 9.22
C SER A 10 8.70 17.63 9.52
N SER A 11 8.16 18.27 10.55
CA SER A 11 6.73 18.14 10.89
C SER A 11 5.80 18.54 9.75
N GLU A 12 6.21 19.52 8.95
CA GLU A 12 5.48 19.96 7.75
C GLU A 12 5.46 18.87 6.68
N VAL A 13 6.60 18.25 6.38
CA VAL A 13 6.67 17.13 5.44
C VAL A 13 5.83 15.96 5.93
N ILE A 14 5.92 15.61 7.22
CA ILE A 14 5.11 14.53 7.81
C ILE A 14 3.62 14.84 7.69
N ALA A 15 3.19 16.08 7.93
CA ALA A 15 1.79 16.48 7.79
C ALA A 15 1.27 16.26 6.36
N VAL A 16 2.04 16.65 5.34
CA VAL A 16 1.69 16.41 3.93
C VAL A 16 1.58 14.90 3.63
N ARG A 17 2.47 14.08 4.20
CA ARG A 17 2.40 12.62 4.02
C ARG A 17 1.18 12.00 4.71
N VAL A 18 0.79 12.52 5.89
CA VAL A 18 -0.43 12.10 6.60
C VAL A 18 -1.68 12.46 5.80
N GLU A 19 -1.76 13.67 5.23
CA GLU A 19 -2.88 14.05 4.34
C GLU A 19 -2.99 13.12 3.13
N LEU A 20 -1.85 12.72 2.54
CA LEU A 20 -1.83 11.74 1.47
C LEU A 20 -2.32 10.36 1.94
N ALA A 21 -1.93 9.93 3.15
CA ALA A 21 -2.41 8.68 3.72
C ALA A 21 -3.93 8.69 3.97
N ASP A 22 -4.50 9.81 4.43
CA ASP A 22 -5.93 9.98 4.61
C ASP A 22 -6.68 9.87 3.27
N ASP A 23 -6.16 10.47 2.20
CA ASP A 23 -6.73 10.36 0.86
C ASP A 23 -6.71 8.93 0.33
N VAL A 24 -5.62 8.20 0.57
CA VAL A 24 -5.50 6.76 0.23
C VAL A 24 -6.56 5.95 0.98
N VAL A 25 -6.67 6.12 2.30
CA VAL A 25 -7.68 5.44 3.11
C VAL A 25 -9.09 5.76 2.60
N HIS A 26 -9.37 7.03 2.31
CA HIS A 26 -10.67 7.46 1.81
C HIS A 26 -10.99 6.85 0.44
N ALA A 27 -10.04 6.87 -0.50
CA ALA A 27 -10.20 6.28 -1.83
C ALA A 27 -10.51 4.78 -1.76
N LEU A 28 -9.75 4.03 -0.95
CA LEU A 28 -9.94 2.58 -0.78
C LEU A 28 -11.29 2.25 -0.12
N ARG A 29 -11.69 3.02 0.90
CA ARG A 29 -13.02 2.87 1.53
C ARG A 29 -14.16 3.17 0.57
N ARG A 30 -14.04 4.20 -0.28
CA ARG A 30 -15.05 4.50 -1.31
C ARG A 30 -15.16 3.41 -2.36
N ALA A 31 -14.07 2.68 -2.63
CA ALA A 31 -14.10 1.49 -3.48
C ALA A 31 -14.70 0.25 -2.79
N GLY A 32 -15.09 0.36 -1.52
CA GLY A 32 -15.68 -0.73 -0.75
C GLY A 32 -14.65 -1.63 -0.03
N LEU A 33 -13.38 -1.26 -0.01
CA LEU A 33 -12.35 -2.01 0.71
C LEU A 33 -12.20 -1.51 2.15
N PRO A 34 -12.07 -2.42 3.15
CA PRO A 34 -11.60 -2.05 4.47
C PRO A 34 -10.20 -1.45 4.35
N ALA A 35 -10.02 -0.23 4.83
CA ALA A 35 -8.73 0.44 4.85
C ALA A 35 -8.55 1.25 6.13
N PHE A 36 -7.33 1.28 6.65
CA PHE A 36 -6.98 2.00 7.86
C PHE A 36 -5.51 2.40 7.84
N TRP A 37 -5.20 3.45 8.58
CA TRP A 37 -3.84 3.94 8.76
C TRP A 37 -3.24 3.31 10.03
N ASP A 38 -2.00 2.82 9.94
CA ASP A 38 -1.21 2.29 11.05
C ASP A 38 -0.34 3.42 11.63
N GLY A 39 -1.00 4.34 12.34
CA GLY A 39 -0.39 5.47 13.03
C GLY A 39 -0.20 5.24 14.53
N GLU A 40 0.68 6.03 15.15
CA GLU A 40 0.96 6.00 16.59
C GLU A 40 -0.34 6.29 17.37
N GLY A 41 -0.90 5.28 18.04
CA GLY A 41 -2.18 5.36 18.75
C GLY A 41 -3.36 4.64 18.08
N SER A 42 -3.19 4.13 16.86
CA SER A 42 -4.16 3.26 16.20
C SER A 42 -4.02 1.81 16.69
N GLY A 43 -4.32 1.58 17.97
CA GLY A 43 -4.64 0.26 18.52
C GLY A 43 -5.98 -0.26 18.01
N GLY A 44 -6.23 -0.11 16.70
CA GLY A 44 -7.39 -0.66 16.03
C GLY A 44 -7.29 -2.19 15.99
N PRO A 45 -8.42 -2.91 15.99
CA PRO A 45 -8.43 -4.36 15.98
C PRO A 45 -7.62 -4.91 14.81
N GLU A 46 -7.08 -6.13 14.95
CA GLU A 46 -6.43 -6.93 13.90
C GLU A 46 -7.41 -7.27 12.76
N GLN A 47 -7.97 -6.24 12.13
CA GLN A 47 -8.96 -6.37 11.08
C GLN A 47 -8.25 -6.59 9.74
N PRO A 48 -8.75 -7.53 8.92
CA PRO A 48 -8.25 -7.69 7.56
C PRO A 48 -8.56 -6.45 6.72
N GLY A 49 -7.64 -6.06 5.85
CA GLY A 49 -7.82 -4.88 5.00
C GLY A 49 -6.52 -4.26 4.53
N ALA A 50 -6.66 -3.14 3.81
CA ALA A 50 -5.54 -2.34 3.36
C ALA A 50 -4.99 -1.49 4.51
N VAL A 51 -3.72 -1.70 4.82
CA VAL A 51 -3.01 -0.97 5.88
C VAL A 51 -2.14 0.07 5.22
N VAL A 52 -2.37 1.32 5.57
CA VAL A 52 -1.61 2.46 5.06
C VAL A 52 -0.53 2.81 6.07
N TYR A 53 0.68 3.07 5.59
CA TYR A 53 1.85 3.46 6.38
C TYR A 53 2.40 4.78 5.88
N VAL A 54 2.84 5.63 6.81
CA VAL A 54 3.51 6.89 6.49
C VAL A 54 4.99 6.72 6.79
N ASP A 55 5.83 6.92 5.79
CA ASP A 55 7.28 6.88 5.98
C ASP A 55 7.72 8.15 6.74
N PRO A 56 8.39 8.04 7.90
CA PRO A 56 8.88 9.20 8.65
C PRO A 56 10.26 9.70 8.17
N ASP A 57 10.91 9.03 7.21
CA ASP A 57 12.29 9.32 6.78
C ASP A 57 12.39 10.56 5.88
N ALA A 58 13.38 11.43 6.16
CA ALA A 58 13.59 12.69 5.44
C ALA A 58 14.25 12.53 4.06
N GLU A 59 15.03 11.47 3.84
CA GLU A 59 16.03 11.41 2.76
C GLU A 59 15.96 10.13 1.92
N THR A 60 15.64 8.99 2.53
CA THR A 60 15.73 7.68 1.90
C THR A 60 14.38 7.06 1.55
N ALA A 61 13.28 7.72 1.93
CA ALA A 61 11.93 7.28 1.61
C ALA A 61 11.76 7.22 0.08
N SER A 62 11.68 6.01 -0.47
CA SER A 62 11.38 5.76 -1.87
C SER A 62 9.96 6.21 -2.22
N ALA A 63 9.06 6.28 -1.23
CA ALA A 63 7.74 6.89 -1.33
C ALA A 63 7.29 7.49 0.01
N SER A 64 6.40 8.48 -0.05
CA SER A 64 5.85 9.15 1.14
C SER A 64 4.91 8.26 1.96
N VAL A 65 4.20 7.37 1.28
CA VAL A 65 3.18 6.49 1.85
C VAL A 65 3.33 5.11 1.21
N SER A 66 3.16 4.05 1.98
CA SER A 66 3.03 2.69 1.46
C SER A 66 1.72 2.05 1.91
N VAL A 67 1.26 1.05 1.17
CA VAL A 67 0.04 0.30 1.48
C VAL A 67 0.33 -1.20 1.39
N GLY A 68 0.06 -1.93 2.46
CA GLY A 68 0.09 -3.39 2.50
C GLY A 68 -1.31 -3.98 2.64
N TRP A 69 -1.48 -5.26 2.33
CA TRP A 69 -2.74 -5.97 2.60
C TRP A 69 -2.58 -6.92 3.79
N ARG A 70 -3.37 -6.68 4.85
CA ARG A 70 -3.44 -7.56 6.00
C ARG A 70 -4.52 -8.60 5.78
N CYS A 71 -4.10 -9.87 5.71
CA CYS A 71 -5.03 -11.00 5.71
C CYS A 71 -5.70 -11.18 7.07
N ASP A 72 -6.78 -11.96 7.09
CA ASP A 72 -7.41 -12.39 8.34
C ASP A 72 -6.43 -13.19 9.21
N THR A 73 -6.52 -13.02 10.53
CA THR A 73 -5.60 -13.65 11.48
C THR A 73 -5.70 -15.16 11.46
N GLY A 74 -6.87 -15.75 11.18
CA GLY A 74 -7.04 -17.18 11.03
C GLY A 74 -6.25 -17.75 9.84
N LEU A 75 -6.19 -17.00 8.73
CA LEU A 75 -5.40 -17.41 7.56
C LEU A 75 -3.89 -17.35 7.85
N VAL A 76 -3.44 -16.28 8.52
CA VAL A 76 -2.03 -16.13 8.91
C VAL A 76 -1.64 -17.21 9.92
N GLN A 77 -2.49 -17.49 10.91
CA GLN A 77 -2.24 -18.52 11.91
C GLN A 77 -2.15 -19.91 11.27
N ALA A 78 -3.03 -20.24 10.31
CA ALA A 78 -2.96 -21.51 9.59
C ALA A 78 -1.63 -21.68 8.82
N ALA A 79 -1.10 -20.61 8.25
CA ALA A 79 0.22 -20.63 7.60
C ALA A 79 1.35 -20.85 8.61
N VAL A 80 1.28 -20.19 9.77
CA VAL A 80 2.24 -20.35 10.88
C VAL A 80 2.21 -21.78 11.43
N ASP A 81 1.03 -22.34 11.67
CA ASP A 81 0.86 -23.70 12.18
C ASP A 81 1.38 -24.75 11.19
N ALA A 82 1.16 -24.53 9.88
CA ALA A 82 1.70 -25.39 8.83
C ALA A 82 3.24 -25.38 8.82
N LEU A 83 3.86 -24.19 8.93
CA LEU A 83 5.32 -24.05 9.05
C LEU A 83 5.85 -24.73 10.32
N ALA A 84 5.22 -24.48 11.46
CA ALA A 84 5.60 -25.06 12.75
C ALA A 84 5.52 -26.61 12.75
N SER A 85 4.57 -27.15 11.98
CA SER A 85 4.39 -28.60 11.79
C SER A 85 5.35 -29.20 10.76
N GLY A 86 6.29 -28.43 10.21
CA GLY A 86 7.31 -28.90 9.26
C GLY A 86 6.84 -28.96 7.80
N SER A 87 5.74 -28.28 7.45
CA SER A 87 5.33 -28.18 6.05
C SER A 87 6.39 -27.44 5.22
N PRO A 88 6.63 -27.85 3.96
CA PRO A 88 7.57 -27.15 3.11
C PRO A 88 7.06 -25.74 2.75
N LEU A 89 7.98 -24.84 2.39
CA LEU A 89 7.66 -23.44 2.05
C LEU A 89 6.76 -23.27 0.82
N ASP A 90 6.63 -24.32 0.00
CA ASP A 90 5.74 -24.36 -1.15
C ASP A 90 4.38 -24.99 -0.88
N ALA A 91 4.14 -25.44 0.35
CA ALA A 91 2.83 -25.92 0.75
C ALA A 91 1.76 -24.83 0.55
N PRO A 92 0.56 -25.17 0.02
CA PRO A 92 -0.49 -24.19 -0.24
C PRO A 92 -0.85 -23.34 0.99
N ALA A 93 -0.96 -23.94 2.18
CA ALA A 93 -1.28 -23.23 3.42
C ALA A 93 -0.23 -22.17 3.78
N VAL A 94 1.04 -22.43 3.48
CA VAL A 94 2.16 -21.51 3.75
C VAL A 94 2.19 -20.37 2.74
N ARG A 95 1.94 -20.67 1.46
CA ARG A 95 2.01 -19.66 0.38
C ARG A 95 0.77 -18.79 0.26
N HIS A 96 -0.38 -19.27 0.73
CA HIS A 96 -1.65 -18.62 0.46
C HIS A 96 -1.73 -17.15 0.91
N PRO A 97 -1.26 -16.76 2.11
CA PRO A 97 -1.29 -15.35 2.52
C PRO A 97 -0.50 -14.45 1.56
N GLY A 98 0.71 -14.85 1.17
CA GLY A 98 1.55 -14.09 0.24
C GLY A 98 0.94 -13.98 -1.16
N MET A 99 0.27 -15.03 -1.65
CA MET A 99 -0.46 -14.98 -2.92
C MET A 99 -1.62 -13.98 -2.87
N ILE A 100 -2.36 -13.92 -1.76
CA ILE A 100 -3.42 -12.93 -1.57
C ILE A 100 -2.81 -11.52 -1.55
N GLY A 101 -1.72 -11.30 -0.82
CA GLY A 101 -1.00 -10.02 -0.81
C GLY A 101 -0.66 -9.55 -2.22
N LEU A 102 -0.05 -10.40 -3.05
CA LEU A 102 0.29 -10.07 -4.44
C LEU A 102 -0.93 -9.76 -5.32
N HIS A 103 -2.03 -10.50 -5.17
CA HIS A 103 -3.27 -10.19 -5.90
C HIS A 103 -3.86 -8.85 -5.47
N MET A 104 -3.82 -8.57 -4.16
CA MET A 104 -4.32 -7.31 -3.61
C MET A 104 -3.45 -6.13 -4.02
N GLN A 105 -2.13 -6.28 -4.15
CA GLN A 105 -1.24 -5.25 -4.68
C GLN A 105 -1.75 -4.69 -6.02
N GLY A 106 -2.06 -5.58 -6.98
CA GLY A 106 -2.58 -5.18 -8.29
C GLY A 106 -3.93 -4.47 -8.21
N ALA A 107 -4.84 -4.97 -7.36
CA ALA A 107 -6.15 -4.37 -7.15
C ALA A 107 -6.04 -2.98 -6.50
N LEU A 108 -5.21 -2.83 -5.47
CA LEU A 108 -4.97 -1.58 -4.77
C LEU A 108 -4.40 -0.52 -5.72
N ILE A 109 -3.40 -0.87 -6.53
CA ILE A 109 -2.85 0.04 -7.56
C ILE A 109 -3.94 0.50 -8.52
N GLY A 110 -4.73 -0.43 -9.06
CA GLY A 110 -5.80 -0.09 -10.00
C GLY A 110 -6.83 0.88 -9.40
N ILE A 111 -7.24 0.63 -8.15
CA ILE A 111 -8.19 1.49 -7.43
C ILE A 111 -7.58 2.89 -7.19
N LEU A 112 -6.36 2.96 -6.66
CA LEU A 112 -5.71 4.23 -6.35
C LEU A 112 -5.48 5.07 -7.62
N LEU A 113 -5.00 4.46 -8.70
CA LEU A 113 -4.84 5.16 -9.98
C LEU A 113 -6.18 5.67 -10.52
N SER A 114 -7.26 4.89 -10.40
CA SER A 114 -8.61 5.33 -10.81
C SER A 114 -9.14 6.49 -9.96
N ALA A 115 -8.67 6.62 -8.72
CA ALA A 115 -8.97 7.73 -7.83
C ALA A 115 -8.05 8.95 -8.03
N GLY A 116 -7.10 8.89 -8.99
CA GLY A 116 -6.14 9.96 -9.26
C GLY A 116 -4.96 9.99 -8.29
N ILE A 117 -4.70 8.89 -7.58
CA ILE A 117 -3.55 8.72 -6.68
C ILE A 117 -2.46 7.94 -7.41
N ILE A 118 -1.22 8.44 -7.38
CA ILE A 118 -0.08 7.82 -8.06
C ILE A 118 0.45 6.68 -7.19
N ALA A 119 0.28 5.45 -7.67
CA ALA A 119 0.67 4.23 -6.98
C ALA A 119 1.45 3.28 -7.88
N THR A 120 2.50 2.64 -7.34
CA THR A 120 3.29 1.62 -8.05
C THR A 120 3.53 0.40 -7.15
N PRO A 121 3.87 -0.78 -7.70
CA PRO A 121 4.34 -1.87 -6.86
C PRO A 121 5.64 -1.49 -6.14
N GLU A 122 5.80 -1.97 -4.91
CA GLU A 122 7.09 -2.02 -4.24
C GLU A 122 7.89 -3.17 -4.87
N ASN A 123 9.01 -2.86 -5.52
CA ASN A 123 9.88 -3.86 -6.15
C ASN A 123 10.95 -4.39 -5.18
N ASP A 124 10.77 -4.23 -3.87
CA ASP A 124 11.67 -4.79 -2.86
C ASP A 124 11.40 -6.29 -2.66
N ARG A 125 12.46 -7.06 -2.43
CA ARG A 125 12.38 -8.48 -2.06
C ARG A 125 11.76 -8.69 -0.68
N THR A 126 11.81 -7.68 0.18
CA THR A 126 11.33 -7.78 1.57
C THR A 126 9.81 -7.63 1.65
N ASN A 127 9.22 -6.71 0.88
CA ASN A 127 7.78 -6.43 0.87
C ASN A 127 7.23 -6.46 -0.57
N PRO A 128 7.28 -7.63 -1.24
CA PRO A 128 6.95 -7.73 -2.67
C PRO A 128 5.47 -7.46 -3.00
N ASP A 129 4.59 -7.46 -1.99
CA ASP A 129 3.15 -7.24 -2.10
C ASP A 129 2.71 -5.82 -1.71
N HIS A 130 3.65 -4.97 -1.31
CA HIS A 130 3.34 -3.59 -0.94
C HIS A 130 3.16 -2.68 -2.16
N VAL A 131 2.40 -1.61 -1.96
CA VAL A 131 2.15 -0.55 -2.93
C VAL A 131 2.77 0.75 -2.43
N LEU A 132 3.58 1.38 -3.26
CA LEU A 132 4.17 2.68 -2.98
C LEU A 132 3.29 3.80 -3.52
N VAL A 133 3.08 4.85 -2.74
CA VAL A 133 2.23 6.01 -3.09
C VAL A 133 3.04 7.30 -3.03
N PHE A 134 3.04 8.03 -4.15
CA PHE A 134 3.94 9.17 -4.37
C PHE A 134 3.25 10.53 -4.28
N GLY A 135 1.92 10.57 -4.40
CA GLY A 135 1.16 11.81 -4.41
C GLY A 135 -0.09 11.71 -5.28
N ARG A 136 -0.69 12.86 -5.58
CA ARG A 136 -1.89 12.95 -6.41
C ARG A 136 -1.50 13.31 -7.84
N MET A 137 -2.26 12.84 -8.82
CA MET A 137 -2.06 13.23 -10.23
C MET A 137 -2.27 14.74 -10.43
N THR A 138 -3.07 15.39 -9.58
CA THR A 138 -3.28 16.85 -9.60
C THR A 138 -2.01 17.62 -9.28
N ASP A 139 -1.13 17.03 -8.46
CA ASP A 139 0.10 17.63 -7.98
C ASP A 139 1.19 17.58 -9.06
N LEU A 140 1.00 16.73 -10.09
CA LEU A 140 1.88 16.68 -11.26
C LEU A 140 1.56 17.81 -12.26
N PRO A 141 2.61 18.40 -12.86
CA PRO A 141 2.46 19.25 -14.03
C PRO A 141 1.63 18.54 -15.12
N PRO A 142 0.78 19.25 -15.89
CA PRO A 142 -0.05 18.61 -16.92
C PRO A 142 0.72 17.72 -17.89
N ALA A 143 1.97 18.07 -18.22
CA ALA A 143 2.84 17.31 -19.11
C ALA A 143 3.31 15.96 -18.53
N LEU A 144 3.25 15.77 -17.21
CA LEU A 144 3.69 14.56 -16.51
C LEU A 144 2.53 13.71 -16.00
N ARG A 145 1.28 14.14 -16.21
CA ARG A 145 0.11 13.38 -15.77
C ARG A 145 -0.04 12.11 -16.59
N PRO A 146 -0.09 10.92 -15.94
CA PRO A 146 -0.35 9.68 -16.66
C PRO A 146 -1.72 9.75 -17.34
N THR A 147 -1.78 9.48 -18.64
CA THR A 147 -3.04 9.22 -19.34
C THR A 147 -3.50 7.81 -19.00
N PHE A 148 -4.13 7.65 -17.84
CA PHE A 148 -4.82 6.39 -17.54
C PHE A 148 -6.05 6.29 -18.45
N VAL A 149 -5.99 5.38 -19.42
CA VAL A 149 -7.16 5.01 -20.23
C VAL A 149 -7.73 3.74 -19.60
N PRO A 150 -8.92 3.80 -18.95
CA PRO A 150 -9.55 2.62 -18.41
C PRO A 150 -9.77 1.57 -19.51
N PRO A 151 -9.57 0.27 -19.22
CA PRO A 151 -9.89 -0.77 -20.18
C PRO A 151 -11.38 -0.69 -20.56
N GLY A 152 -11.66 -0.47 -21.85
CA GLY A 152 -13.03 -0.33 -22.39
C GLY A 152 -13.34 1.05 -22.98
N SER A 153 -12.53 2.08 -22.71
CA SER A 153 -12.68 3.40 -23.31
C SER A 153 -12.13 3.42 -24.73
N ARG A 154 -12.93 3.04 -25.73
CA ARG A 154 -12.58 3.32 -27.14
C ARG A 154 -12.59 4.83 -27.34
N PRO A 155 -11.52 5.44 -27.89
CA PRO A 155 -11.64 6.81 -28.37
C PRO A 155 -12.66 6.83 -29.50
N GLY A 156 -13.69 7.66 -29.37
CA GLY A 156 -14.69 7.89 -30.40
C GLY A 156 -13.98 8.28 -31.69
N ARG A 157 -14.23 7.51 -32.76
CA ARG A 157 -13.84 7.91 -34.11
C ARG A 157 -14.64 9.17 -34.46
N ALA A 158 -13.92 10.27 -34.65
CA ALA A 158 -14.38 11.37 -35.49
C ALA A 158 -14.43 10.91 -36.96
#